data_AF-A0A5P3AXX4-F1
#
_entry.id   AF-A0A5P3AXX4-F1
#
_cell.length_a   1.000
_cell.length_b   1.000
_cell.length_c   1.000
_cell.angle_alpha   90.00
_cell.angle_beta   90.00
_cell.angle_gamma   90.00
#
_symmetry.space_group_name_H-M   'P 1'
#
loop_
_entity.id
_entity.type
_entity.pdbx_description
1 polymer ?
#
loop_
_entity_poly.entity_id
_entity_poly.type
_entity_poly.pdbx_seq_one_letter_code
_entity_poly.pdbx_strand_id
1 'polypeptide(L)' 'MRKSRINTPGRSYVFRLTDVVRIYDEHSRSGLSNREIFRRYIWPKYRICERTFYNMIKASADDRVIARQREMQMTLF' A
#
# COMPACT_ATOMS: atom_id res chain seq x y z
N MET A 1 28.58 -14.21 1.18
CA MET A 1 27.52 -13.28 0.69
C MET A 1 26.17 -13.73 1.24
N ARG A 2 25.54 -12.96 2.14
CA ARG A 2 24.18 -13.29 2.61
C ARG A 2 23.25 -13.15 1.41
N LYS A 3 22.75 -14.27 0.86
CA LYS A 3 21.64 -14.26 -0.09
C LYS A 3 20.51 -13.50 0.62
N SER A 4 20.25 -12.25 0.25
CA SER A 4 19.04 -11.58 0.72
C SER A 4 17.91 -12.43 0.16
N ARG A 5 17.20 -13.18 1.01
CA ARG A 5 16.00 -13.89 0.58
C ARG A 5 15.16 -12.84 -0.13
N ILE A 6 14.95 -13.02 -1.45
CA ILE A 6 14.08 -12.15 -2.22
C ILE A 6 12.70 -12.43 -1.64
N ASN A 7 12.32 -11.64 -0.65
CA ASN A 7 11.14 -11.88 0.15
C ASN A 7 9.99 -11.25 -0.64
N THR A 8 9.42 -12.03 -1.55
CA THR A 8 8.28 -11.61 -2.35
C THR A 8 7.15 -11.21 -1.41
N PRO A 9 6.62 -9.98 -1.51
CA PRO A 9 5.57 -9.53 -0.61
C PRO A 9 4.33 -10.42 -0.75
N GLY A 10 3.75 -10.80 0.39
CA GLY A 10 2.57 -11.67 0.43
C GLY A 10 1.36 -11.05 -0.26
N ARG A 11 0.51 -11.88 -0.89
CA ARG A 11 -0.65 -11.43 -1.68
C ARG A 11 -1.63 -10.57 -0.87
N SER A 12 -1.89 -10.95 0.38
CA SER A 12 -2.76 -10.21 1.31
C SER A 12 -2.18 -8.84 1.68
N TYR A 13 -0.86 -8.74 1.84
CA TYR A 13 -0.18 -7.49 2.09
C TYR A 13 -0.29 -6.55 0.88
N VAL A 14 0.01 -7.05 -0.32
CA VAL A 14 -0.11 -6.27 -1.56
C VAL A 14 -1.54 -5.78 -1.77
N PHE A 15 -2.55 -6.64 -1.57
CA PHE A 15 -3.95 -6.24 -1.68
C PHE A 15 -4.31 -5.09 -0.72
N ARG A 16 -3.94 -5.21 0.56
CA ARG A 16 -4.20 -4.16 1.55
C ARG A 16 -3.46 -2.86 1.21
N LEU A 17 -2.22 -2.98 0.77
CA LEU A 17 -1.40 -1.84 0.34
C LEU A 17 -2.04 -1.13 -0.85
N THR A 18 -2.48 -1.86 -1.88
CA THR A 18 -3.15 -1.27 -3.05
C THR A 18 -4.42 -0.52 -2.67
N ASP A 19 -5.23 -1.04 -1.75
CA ASP A 19 -6.46 -0.35 -1.30
C ASP A 19 -6.13 0.93 -0.50
N VAL A 20 -5.12 0.89 0.37
CA VAL A 20 -4.63 2.06 1.12
C VAL A 20 -4.11 3.14 0.17
N VAL A 21 -3.31 2.76 -0.82
CA VAL A 21 -2.77 3.69 -1.83
C VAL A 21 -3.87 4.28 -2.70
N ARG A 22 -4.90 3.49 -3.05
CA ARG A 22 -6.06 3.99 -3.80
C ARG A 22 -6.81 5.09 -3.03
N ILE A 23 -7.11 4.83 -1.75
CA ILE A 23 -7.76 5.82 -0.87
C ILE A 23 -6.90 7.08 -0.72
N TYR A 24 -5.58 6.90 -0.59
CA TYR A 24 -4.65 8.01 -0.51
C TYR A 24 -4.63 8.86 -1.79
N ASP A 25 -4.51 8.24 -2.97
CA ASP A 25 -4.47 8.97 -4.24
C ASP A 25 -5.75 9.78 -4.46
N GLU A 26 -6.91 9.17 -4.21
CA GLU A 26 -8.23 9.79 -4.34
C GLU A 26 -8.36 11.06 -3.49
N HIS A 27 -7.95 11.01 -2.22
CA HIS A 27 -8.09 12.14 -1.30
C HIS A 27 -6.93 13.14 -1.34
N SER A 28 -5.75 12.72 -1.82
CA SER A 28 -4.61 13.62 -1.99
C SER A 28 -4.89 14.72 -3.02
N ARG A 29 -5.72 14.41 -4.04
CA ARG A 29 -6.16 15.35 -5.07
C ARG A 29 -7.15 16.40 -4.55
N SER A 30 -7.81 16.13 -3.43
CA SER A 30 -8.78 17.03 -2.81
C SER A 30 -8.16 18.09 -1.89
N GLY A 31 -6.83 18.12 -1.76
CA GLY A 31 -6.10 19.10 -0.93
C GLY A 31 -6.10 18.80 0.57
N LEU A 32 -6.47 17.59 0.98
CA LEU A 32 -6.40 17.17 2.38
C LEU A 32 -4.96 16.87 2.80
N SER A 33 -4.61 17.15 4.07
CA SER A 33 -3.31 16.76 4.61
C SER A 33 -3.22 15.24 4.80
N ASN A 34 -2.02 14.67 4.66
CA ASN A 34 -1.78 13.23 4.82
C ASN A 34 -2.29 12.69 6.17
N ARG A 35 -2.13 13.48 7.24
CA ARG A 35 -2.61 13.13 8.58
C ARG A 35 -4.13 13.10 8.66
N GLU A 36 -4.79 14.03 7.98
CA GLU A 36 -6.25 14.09 7.90
C GLU A 36 -6.80 12.90 7.09
N ILE A 37 -6.18 12.58 5.95
CA ILE A 37 -6.53 11.40 5.13
C ILE A 37 -6.39 10.13 5.96
N PHE A 38 -5.27 9.99 6.67
CA PHE A 38 -5.03 8.85 7.55
C PHE A 38 -6.10 8.72 8.62
N ARG A 39 -6.42 9.80 9.36
CA ARG A 39 -7.42 9.76 10.44
C ARG A 39 -8.84 9.52 9.94
N ARG A 40 -9.23 10.13 8.83
CA ARG A 40 -10.62 10.08 8.34
C ARG A 40 -10.94 8.79 7.58
N TYR A 41 -10.00 8.26 6.80
CA TYR A 41 -10.30 7.17 5.86
C TYR A 41 -9.57 5.85 6.18
N ILE A 42 -8.32 5.92 6.65
CA ILE A 42 -7.46 4.73 6.77
C ILE A 42 -7.54 4.13 8.17
N TRP A 43 -7.41 4.95 9.21
CA TRP A 43 -7.47 4.52 10.60
C TRP A 43 -8.79 3.80 10.96
N PRO A 44 -10.00 4.31 10.61
CA PRO A 44 -11.23 3.62 10.96
C PRO A 44 -11.39 2.25 10.28
N LYS A 45 -10.83 2.08 9.07
CA LYS A 45 -10.94 0.84 8.30
C LYS A 45 -9.89 -0.20 8.68
N TYR A 46 -8.64 0.22 8.89
CA TYR A 46 -7.50 -0.69 9.02
C TYR A 46 -6.89 -0.74 10.42
N ARG A 47 -7.19 0.24 11.30
CA ARG A 47 -6.65 0.34 12.67
C ARG A 47 -5.12 0.19 12.73
N ILE A 48 -4.42 0.74 11.74
CA ILE A 48 -2.96 0.74 11.65
C ILE A 48 -2.39 2.03 12.24
N CYS A 49 -1.09 2.00 12.57
CA CYS A 49 -0.34 3.18 12.99
C CYS A 49 0.02 4.06 11.80
N GLU A 50 0.21 5.36 12.03
CA GLU A 50 0.61 6.32 11.00
C GLU A 50 1.94 5.95 10.32
N ARG A 51 2.90 5.43 11.10
CA ARG A 51 4.16 4.90 10.55
C ARG A 51 3.93 3.78 9.53
N THR A 52 2.99 2.88 9.81
CA THR A 52 2.64 1.77 8.92
C THR A 52 2.00 2.30 7.63
N PHE A 53 1.16 3.33 7.74
CA PHE A 53 0.57 4.01 6.58
C PHE A 53 1.65 4.58 5.66
N TYR A 54 2.60 5.36 6.18
CA TYR A 54 3.71 5.88 5.37
C TYR A 54 4.60 4.79 4.80
N ASN A 55 4.86 3.71 5.55
CA ASN A 55 5.61 2.57 5.04
C ASN A 55 4.89 1.87 3.87
N MET A 56 3.56 1.78 3.91
CA MET A 56 2.76 1.20 2.82
C MET A 56 2.81 2.07 1.57
N ILE A 57 2.71 3.40 1.70
CA ILE A 57 2.88 4.32 0.56
C ILE A 57 4.30 4.19 0.00
N LYS A 58 5.33 4.19 0.85
CA LYS A 58 6.71 4.02 0.38
C LYS A 58 6.90 2.69 -0.34
N ALA A 59 6.33 1.61 0.20
CA ALA A 59 6.41 0.28 -0.38
C ALA A 59 5.64 0.15 -1.71
N SER A 60 4.67 1.02 -1.99
CA SER A 60 3.95 0.99 -3.28
C SER A 60 4.82 1.38 -4.47
N ALA A 61 5.91 2.10 -4.21
CA ALA A 61 6.91 2.46 -5.22
C ALA A 61 8.00 1.39 -5.40
N ASP A 62 7.96 0.28 -4.66
CA ASP A 62 8.93 -0.82 -4.78
C ASP A 62 8.57 -1.70 -5.99
N ASP A 63 9.54 -1.94 -6.88
CA ASP A 63 9.38 -2.77 -8.08
C ASP A 63 8.79 -4.16 -7.79
N ARG A 64 9.10 -4.74 -6.62
CA ARG A 64 8.58 -6.06 -6.22
C ARG A 64 7.08 -6.02 -5.94
N VAL A 65 6.60 -4.95 -5.32
CA VAL A 65 5.18 -4.76 -5.05
C VAL A 65 4.44 -4.47 -6.35
N ILE A 66 5.03 -3.66 -7.24
CA ILE A 66 4.47 -3.36 -8.56
C ILE A 66 4.36 -4.62 -9.42
N ALA A 67 5.42 -5.42 -9.49
CA ALA A 67 5.42 -6.69 -10.21
C ALA A 67 4.32 -7.63 -9.67
N ARG A 68 4.22 -7.77 -8.35
CA ARG A 68 3.20 -8.60 -7.71
C ARG A 68 1.79 -8.08 -7.92
N GLN A 69 1.59 -6.77 -7.92
CA GLN A 69 0.30 -6.14 -8.19
C GLN A 69 -0.14 -6.39 -9.63
N ARG A 70 0.77 -6.34 -10.61
CA ARG A 70 0.52 -6.71 -12.01
C ARG A 70 0.14 -8.18 -12.15
N GLU A 71 0.89 -9.10 -11.53
CA GLU A 71 0.55 -10.53 -11.51
C GLU A 71 -0.86 -10.78 -10.95
N MET A 72 -1.24 -10.06 -9.90
CA MET A 72 -2.56 -10.17 -9.28
C MET A 72 -3.70 -9.66 -10.17
N GLN A 73 -3.47 -8.64 -11.00
CA GLN A 73 -4.46 -8.14 -11.95
C GLN A 73 -4.65 -9.09 -13.15
N MET A 74 -3.59 -9.77 -13.57
CA MET A 74 -3.62 -10.70 -14.70
C MET A 74 -4.30 -12.04 -14.38
N THR A 75 -4.41 -12.43 -13.10
CA THR A 75 -5.02 -13.70 -12.67
C THR A 75 -6.55 -13.64 -12.55
N LEU A 76 -7.18 -12.52 -12.90
CA LEU A 76 -8.63 -12.30 -12.84
C LEU A 76 -9.36 -12.51 -14.18
N PHE A 77 -8.65 -12.96 -15.21
CA PHE A 77 -9.17 -13.38 -16.52
C PHE A 77 -8.73 -14.82 -16.80
#